data_AF-A0AAV3STG7-F1
#
_entry.id   AF-A0AAV3STG7-F1
#
_cell.length_a   1.000
_cell.length_b   1.000
_cell.length_c   1.000
_cell.angle_alpha   90.00
_cell.angle_beta   90.00
_cell.angle_gamma   90.00
#
_symmetry.space_group_name_H-M   'P 1'
#
loop_
_entity.id
_entity.type
_entity.pdbx_description
1 polymer ?
#
loop_
_entity_poly.entity_id
_entity_poly.type
_entity_poly.pdbx_seq_one_letter_code
_entity_poly.pdbx_strand_id
1 'polypeptide(L)'
;MNSETFDTSISDETAKQILSATRTSLGDTLRSVMYFTPSSFDLLYVRRDLYPSDEAAQERKAQLVQLEQVGFAERSARTEIAHSDDGSNIGPYNFTVRFHDNGFVVRVLEGDVGVLFTADSMDVRSFREAVSAIRGVLSGE
;
A
#
# COMPACT_ATOMS: atom_id res chain seq x y z
N MET A 1 -4.85 -25.49 8.91
CA MET A 1 -4.64 -24.06 8.70
C MET A 1 -3.21 -23.93 8.21
N ASN A 2 -2.99 -23.79 6.92
CA ASN A 2 -1.66 -23.45 6.43
C ASN A 2 -1.45 -21.99 6.83
N SER A 3 -0.52 -21.72 7.75
CA SER A 3 0.06 -20.38 7.82
C SER A 3 0.69 -20.14 6.46
N GLU A 4 0.15 -19.20 5.70
CA GLU A 4 0.88 -18.65 4.58
C GLU A 4 2.07 -17.93 5.19
N THR A 5 3.27 -18.53 5.07
CA THR A 5 4.47 -17.86 5.52
C THR A 5 4.74 -16.70 4.58
N PHE A 6 4.44 -15.49 5.04
CA PHE A 6 4.72 -14.26 4.33
C PHE A 6 6.22 -13.95 4.31
N ASP A 7 6.75 -13.53 3.16
CA ASP A 7 8.17 -13.20 2.96
C ASP A 7 8.59 -11.96 3.76
N THR A 8 7.64 -11.08 4.07
CA THR A 8 7.88 -9.87 4.88
C THR A 8 7.77 -10.09 6.39
N SER A 9 7.49 -11.32 6.84
CA SER A 9 7.20 -11.64 8.25
C SER A 9 5.98 -10.91 8.84
N ILE A 10 5.11 -10.33 8.00
CA ILE A 10 3.80 -9.84 8.46
C ILE A 10 2.98 -10.99 9.05
N SER A 11 2.20 -10.70 10.10
CA SER A 11 1.30 -11.70 10.68
C SER A 11 0.04 -11.89 9.82
N ASP A 12 -0.53 -13.09 9.84
CA ASP A 12 -1.83 -13.39 9.22
C ASP A 12 -2.94 -12.43 9.69
N GLU A 13 -2.89 -12.01 10.96
CA GLU A 13 -3.87 -11.10 11.55
C GLU A 13 -3.75 -9.70 10.94
N THR A 14 -2.55 -9.15 10.92
CA THR A 14 -2.26 -7.84 10.31
C THR A 14 -2.60 -7.85 8.82
N ALA A 15 -2.23 -8.91 8.09
CA ALA A 15 -2.57 -9.06 6.67
C ALA A 15 -4.08 -9.02 6.42
N LYS A 16 -4.86 -9.75 7.25
CA LYS A 16 -6.33 -9.73 7.17
C LYS A 16 -6.92 -8.37 7.53
N GLN A 17 -6.37 -7.69 8.53
CA GLN A 17 -6.82 -6.35 8.92
C GLN A 17 -6.57 -5.32 7.80
N ILE A 18 -5.39 -5.32 7.19
CA ILE A 18 -5.08 -4.46 6.02
C ILE A 18 -6.05 -4.73 4.88
N LEU A 19 -6.26 -6.01 4.53
CA LEU A 19 -7.18 -6.38 3.46
C LEU A 19 -8.62 -5.94 3.78
N SER A 20 -9.07 -6.15 5.02
CA SER A 20 -10.39 -5.73 5.48
C SER A 20 -10.57 -4.21 5.37
N ALA A 21 -9.64 -3.43 5.92
CA ALA A 21 -9.63 -1.97 5.85
C ALA A 21 -9.71 -1.45 4.41
N THR A 22 -8.95 -2.08 3.52
CA THR A 22 -8.93 -1.73 2.10
C THR A 22 -10.26 -2.08 1.41
N ARG A 23 -10.81 -3.27 1.66
CA ARG A 23 -12.08 -3.70 1.04
C ARG A 23 -13.29 -2.92 1.55
N THR A 24 -13.33 -2.53 2.81
CA THR A 24 -14.41 -1.71 3.36
C THR A 24 -14.55 -0.39 2.61
N SER A 25 -13.42 0.20 2.20
CA SER A 25 -13.41 1.51 1.54
C SER A 25 -13.58 1.43 0.02
N LEU A 26 -13.03 0.39 -0.62
CA LEU A 26 -12.99 0.26 -2.09
C LEU A 26 -14.00 -0.73 -2.68
N GLY A 27 -14.48 -1.70 -1.89
CA GLY A 27 -15.35 -2.77 -2.38
C GLY A 27 -14.79 -3.44 -3.64
N ASP A 28 -15.60 -3.47 -4.70
CA ASP A 28 -15.31 -4.18 -5.95
C ASP A 28 -14.30 -3.44 -6.85
N THR A 29 -14.04 -2.15 -6.60
CA THR A 29 -13.05 -1.40 -7.38
C THR A 29 -11.62 -1.80 -7.02
N LEU A 30 -11.42 -2.49 -5.90
CA LEU A 30 -10.12 -2.97 -5.44
C LEU A 30 -9.57 -4.05 -6.38
N ARG A 31 -8.39 -3.77 -6.94
CA ARG A 31 -7.70 -4.65 -7.90
C ARG A 31 -6.61 -5.49 -7.25
N SER A 32 -5.83 -4.91 -6.34
CA SER A 32 -4.80 -5.64 -5.61
C SER A 32 -4.38 -4.93 -4.33
N VAL A 33 -3.85 -5.67 -3.37
CA VAL A 33 -3.23 -5.16 -2.14
C VAL A 33 -1.91 -5.90 -1.94
N MET A 34 -0.84 -5.14 -1.75
CA MET A 34 0.48 -5.66 -1.43
C MET A 34 0.96 -5.01 -0.15
N TYR A 35 1.53 -5.82 0.74
CA TYR A 35 2.33 -5.33 1.86
C TYR A 35 3.80 -5.45 1.48
N PHE A 36 4.62 -4.48 1.87
CA PHE A 36 6.02 -4.48 1.47
C PHE A 36 6.92 -3.81 2.51
N THR A 37 8.17 -4.25 2.52
CA THR A 37 9.29 -3.68 3.27
C THR A 37 10.31 -3.13 2.28
N PRO A 38 11.40 -2.50 2.73
CA PRO A 38 12.50 -2.09 1.84
C PRO A 38 13.11 -3.22 1.01
N SER A 39 12.97 -4.49 1.41
CA SER A 39 13.64 -5.63 0.77
C SER A 39 12.71 -6.75 0.29
N SER A 40 11.46 -6.83 0.75
CA SER A 40 10.52 -7.89 0.40
C SER A 40 9.09 -7.38 0.25
N PHE A 41 8.20 -8.21 -0.30
CA PHE A 41 6.78 -7.91 -0.41
C PHE A 41 5.94 -9.18 -0.39
N ASP A 42 4.67 -9.03 0.00
CA ASP A 42 3.66 -10.06 -0.04
C ASP A 42 2.41 -9.55 -0.77
N LEU A 43 1.87 -10.37 -1.66
CA LEU A 43 0.61 -10.11 -2.35
C LEU A 43 -0.56 -10.60 -1.49
N LEU A 44 -1.20 -9.68 -0.77
CA LEU A 44 -2.32 -10.01 0.14
C LEU A 44 -3.63 -10.25 -0.60
N TYR A 45 -3.79 -9.63 -1.76
CA TYR A 45 -5.00 -9.76 -2.58
C TYR A 45 -4.73 -9.38 -4.03
N VAL A 46 -5.36 -10.13 -4.94
CA VAL A 46 -5.51 -9.75 -6.33
C VAL A 46 -6.89 -10.15 -6.84
N ARG A 47 -7.51 -9.28 -7.63
CA ARG A 47 -8.80 -9.57 -8.24
C ARG A 47 -8.62 -10.60 -9.38
N ARG A 48 -9.45 -11.63 -9.38
CA ARG A 48 -9.29 -12.84 -10.20
C ARG A 48 -9.36 -12.62 -11.71
N ASP A 49 -9.98 -11.55 -12.17
CA ASP A 49 -10.16 -11.20 -13.58
C ASP A 49 -8.93 -10.51 -14.21
N LEU A 50 -7.95 -10.08 -13.39
CA LEU A 50 -6.87 -9.21 -13.85
C LEU A 50 -5.68 -9.95 -14.46
N TYR A 51 -5.45 -11.20 -14.02
CA TYR A 51 -4.29 -11.98 -14.40
C TYR A 51 -4.69 -13.42 -14.72
N PRO A 52 -3.98 -14.08 -15.65
CA PRO A 52 -4.29 -15.46 -16.04
C PRO A 52 -3.95 -16.48 -14.94
N SER A 53 -3.07 -16.12 -14.00
CA SER A 53 -2.70 -16.95 -12.85
C SER A 53 -2.14 -16.09 -11.70
N ASP A 54 -2.03 -16.70 -10.52
CA ASP A 54 -1.46 -16.04 -9.34
C ASP A 54 0.04 -15.76 -9.51
N GLU A 55 0.78 -16.62 -10.21
CA GLU A 55 2.20 -16.39 -10.54
C GLU A 55 2.37 -15.18 -11.46
N ALA A 56 1.48 -15.05 -12.46
CA ALA A 56 1.47 -13.92 -13.38
C ALA A 56 1.12 -12.60 -12.68
N ALA A 57 0.27 -12.66 -11.65
CA ALA A 57 -0.01 -11.54 -10.76
C ALA A 57 1.24 -11.19 -9.94
N GLN A 58 1.85 -12.18 -9.28
CA GLN A 58 3.01 -12.02 -8.42
C GLN A 58 4.17 -11.35 -9.16
N GLU A 59 4.51 -11.82 -10.37
CA GLU A 59 5.59 -11.25 -11.20
C GLU A 59 5.35 -9.77 -11.52
N ARG A 60 4.13 -9.43 -11.96
CA ARG A 60 3.77 -8.04 -12.32
C ARG A 60 3.72 -7.13 -11.10
N LYS A 61 3.29 -7.64 -9.95
CA LYS A 61 3.26 -6.87 -8.70
C LYS A 61 4.66 -6.71 -8.12
N ALA A 62 5.57 -7.68 -8.29
CA ALA A 62 6.97 -7.55 -7.89
C ALA A 62 7.65 -6.35 -8.58
N GLN A 63 7.46 -6.22 -9.90
CA GLN A 63 8.00 -5.08 -10.66
C GLN A 63 7.46 -3.73 -10.16
N LEU A 64 6.16 -3.67 -9.87
CA LEU A 64 5.53 -2.47 -9.33
C LEU A 64 6.05 -2.12 -7.93
N VAL A 65 6.15 -3.11 -7.04
CA VAL A 65 6.62 -2.89 -5.66
C VAL A 65 8.09 -2.49 -5.64
N GLN A 66 8.92 -3.04 -6.52
CA GLN A 66 10.34 -2.65 -6.63
C GLN A 66 10.49 -1.13 -6.87
N LEU A 67 9.61 -0.52 -7.67
CA LEU A 67 9.59 0.93 -7.87
C LEU A 67 9.18 1.68 -6.59
N GLU A 68 8.27 1.11 -5.80
CA GLU A 68 7.79 1.73 -4.57
C GLU A 68 8.72 1.60 -3.39
N GLN A 69 9.59 0.59 -3.36
CA GLN A 69 10.62 0.44 -2.33
C GLN A 69 11.60 1.63 -2.31
N VAL A 70 11.83 2.27 -3.47
CA VAL A 70 12.60 3.53 -3.54
C VAL A 70 11.93 4.66 -2.72
N GLY A 71 10.61 4.57 -2.53
CA GLY A 71 9.82 5.51 -1.73
C GLY A 71 10.20 5.57 -0.24
N PHE A 72 10.83 4.53 0.32
CA PHE A 72 11.32 4.59 1.70
C PHE A 72 12.45 5.61 1.86
N ALA A 73 13.42 5.63 0.94
CA ALA A 73 14.50 6.62 0.95
C ALA A 73 13.98 8.05 0.73
N GLU A 74 12.98 8.19 -0.16
CA GLU A 74 12.28 9.45 -0.41
C GLU A 74 11.59 9.99 0.85
N ARG A 75 10.90 9.13 1.61
CA ARG A 75 10.22 9.52 2.86
C ARG A 75 11.22 10.01 3.90
N SER A 76 12.33 9.31 4.09
CA SER A 76 13.37 9.71 5.05
C SER A 76 13.90 11.10 4.70
N ALA A 77 14.28 11.32 3.44
CA ALA A 77 14.74 12.62 2.96
C ALA A 77 13.67 13.73 3.12
N ARG A 78 12.40 13.46 2.78
CA ARG A 78 11.30 14.43 2.98
C ARG A 78 11.08 14.75 4.44
N THR A 79 11.20 13.77 5.33
CA THR A 79 11.04 13.97 6.77
C THR A 79 12.15 14.88 7.28
N GLU A 80 13.41 14.60 6.93
CA GLU A 80 14.55 15.44 7.29
C GLU A 80 14.40 16.88 6.78
N ILE A 81 14.01 17.07 5.51
CA ILE A 81 13.81 18.39 4.90
C ILE A 81 12.63 19.14 5.53
N ALA A 82 11.53 18.44 5.86
CA ALA A 82 10.36 19.07 6.48
C ALA A 82 10.61 19.55 7.91
N HIS A 83 11.64 19.02 8.58
CA HIS A 83 12.01 19.40 9.95
C HIS A 83 13.04 20.54 10.00
N SER A 84 13.57 20.99 8.86
CA SER A 84 14.69 21.94 8.79
C SER A 84 14.30 23.37 8.39
N ASP A 85 13.29 23.96 9.05
CA ASP A 85 12.72 25.30 8.82
C ASP A 85 11.75 25.42 7.62
N ASP A 86 10.54 25.88 7.92
CA ASP A 86 9.44 26.22 7.00
C ASP A 86 8.82 25.02 6.26
N GLY A 87 8.40 24.01 7.04
CA GLY A 87 7.68 22.83 6.54
C GLY A 87 6.54 23.22 5.58
N SER A 88 6.31 22.41 4.54
CA SER A 88 5.42 22.81 3.45
C SER A 88 4.06 23.31 3.97
N ASN A 89 3.56 24.43 3.42
CA ASN A 89 2.27 25.05 3.79
C ASN A 89 1.04 24.12 3.66
N ILE A 90 1.23 22.89 3.20
CA ILE A 90 0.20 21.85 3.04
C ILE A 90 0.25 20.77 4.14
N GLY A 91 1.16 20.89 5.12
CA GLY A 91 1.29 19.99 6.26
C GLY A 91 2.22 18.79 6.00
N PRO A 92 2.23 17.80 6.92
CA PRO A 92 3.11 16.63 6.83
C PRO A 92 2.71 15.70 5.68
N TYR A 93 3.70 15.01 5.12
CA TYR A 93 3.48 13.99 4.09
C TYR A 93 2.60 12.85 4.63
N ASN A 94 1.53 12.53 3.89
CA ASN A 94 0.55 11.53 4.29
C ASN A 94 0.67 10.27 3.40
N PHE A 95 0.27 10.36 2.14
CA PHE A 95 0.34 9.24 1.20
C PHE A 95 0.48 9.77 -0.22
N THR A 96 0.82 8.87 -1.15
CA THR A 96 0.86 9.20 -2.59
C THR A 96 -0.26 8.48 -3.33
N VAL A 97 -0.94 9.21 -4.21
CA VAL A 97 -1.87 8.65 -5.21
C VAL A 97 -1.30 8.94 -6.59
N ARG A 98 -1.19 7.92 -7.43
CA ARG A 98 -0.84 8.05 -8.84
C ARG A 98 -2.05 7.67 -9.69
N PHE A 99 -2.36 8.55 -10.63
CA PHE A 99 -3.43 8.38 -11.60
C PHE A 99 -2.84 7.72 -12.85
N HIS A 100 -3.51 6.68 -13.32
CA HIS A 100 -3.22 5.99 -14.57
C HIS A 100 -4.50 5.96 -15.40
N ASP A 101 -4.37 5.80 -16.72
CA ASP A 101 -5.52 5.73 -17.63
C ASP A 101 -6.54 4.65 -17.23
N ASN A 102 -6.05 3.57 -16.60
CA ASN A 102 -6.83 2.41 -16.19
C ASN A 102 -6.92 2.27 -14.65
N GLY A 103 -6.86 3.39 -13.92
CA GLY A 103 -7.14 3.43 -12.49
C GLY A 103 -6.02 4.06 -11.65
N PHE A 104 -5.87 3.56 -10.43
CA PHE A 104 -5.11 4.23 -9.39
C PHE A 104 -4.08 3.30 -8.75
N VAL A 105 -2.95 3.89 -8.35
CA VAL A 105 -1.97 3.25 -7.47
C VAL A 105 -1.79 4.13 -6.24
N VAL A 106 -1.99 3.56 -5.06
CA VAL A 106 -1.91 4.29 -3.79
C VAL A 106 -0.87 3.65 -2.90
N ARG A 107 0.06 4.47 -2.41
CA ARG A 107 1.14 4.05 -1.51
C ARG A 107 0.95 4.69 -0.14
N VAL A 108 0.95 3.84 0.87
CA VAL A 108 1.00 4.20 2.29
C VAL A 108 2.30 3.64 2.86
N LEU A 109 3.07 4.48 3.55
CA LEU A 109 4.28 4.06 4.24
C LEU A 109 4.09 4.35 5.74
N GLU A 110 4.54 3.44 6.60
CA GLU A 110 4.60 3.61 8.07
C GLU A 110 5.87 2.95 8.61
N GLY A 111 6.78 3.72 9.22
CA GLY A 111 8.14 3.24 9.53
C GLY A 111 8.84 2.59 8.32
N ASP A 112 9.33 1.37 8.53
CA ASP A 112 9.99 0.51 7.53
C ASP A 112 9.03 -0.45 6.82
N VAL A 113 7.72 -0.17 6.85
CA VAL A 113 6.71 -1.00 6.20
C VAL A 113 5.78 -0.15 5.35
N GLY A 114 5.12 -0.79 4.38
CA GLY A 114 4.26 -0.11 3.45
C GLY A 114 3.13 -0.98 2.93
N VAL A 115 2.05 -0.32 2.52
CA VAL A 115 0.93 -0.93 1.80
C VAL A 115 0.78 -0.22 0.47
N LEU A 116 0.69 -1.01 -0.59
CA LEU A 116 0.47 -0.56 -1.95
C LEU A 116 -0.80 -1.24 -2.46
N PHE A 117 -1.78 -0.45 -2.88
CA PHE A 117 -3.00 -1.00 -3.45
C PHE A 117 -3.34 -0.34 -4.79
N THR A 118 -4.07 -1.09 -5.61
CA THR A 118 -4.53 -0.61 -6.92
C THR A 118 -6.05 -0.70 -7.03
N ALA A 119 -6.66 0.24 -7.75
CA ALA A 119 -8.11 0.31 -7.90
C ALA A 119 -8.52 0.77 -9.31
N ASP A 120 -9.69 0.35 -9.78
CA ASP A 120 -10.24 0.82 -11.08
C ASP A 120 -10.68 2.28 -10.99
N SER A 121 -11.43 2.62 -9.95
CA SER A 121 -11.94 3.96 -9.70
C SER A 121 -12.12 4.21 -8.22
N MET A 122 -12.02 5.49 -7.81
CA MET A 122 -12.12 5.86 -6.41
C MET A 122 -12.36 7.37 -6.25
N ASP A 123 -13.17 7.75 -5.26
CA ASP A 123 -13.32 9.15 -4.88
C ASP A 123 -12.23 9.58 -3.87
N VAL A 124 -11.99 10.89 -3.76
CA VAL A 124 -10.91 11.45 -2.92
C VAL A 124 -11.10 11.11 -1.43
N ARG A 125 -12.34 11.02 -0.95
CA ARG A 125 -12.63 10.72 0.47
C ARG A 125 -12.34 9.26 0.76
N SER A 126 -12.73 8.36 -0.14
CA SER A 126 -12.41 6.94 -0.01
C SER A 126 -10.89 6.73 0.12
N PHE A 127 -10.05 7.55 -0.55
CA PHE A 127 -8.59 7.39 -0.43
C PHE A 127 -8.15 7.69 0.99
N ARG A 128 -8.65 8.79 1.56
CA ARG A 128 -8.31 9.20 2.93
C ARG A 128 -8.79 8.19 3.96
N GLU A 129 -10.00 7.66 3.79
CA GLU A 129 -10.57 6.65 4.69
C GLU A 129 -9.75 5.35 4.66
N ALA A 130 -9.46 4.83 3.46
CA ALA A 130 -8.64 3.63 3.29
C ALA A 130 -7.25 3.81 3.91
N VAL A 131 -6.58 4.93 3.61
CA VAL A 131 -5.23 5.21 4.11
C VAL A 131 -5.23 5.39 5.63
N SER A 132 -6.23 6.07 6.20
CA SER A 132 -6.33 6.24 7.65
C SER A 132 -6.53 4.91 8.35
N ALA A 133 -7.40 4.04 7.84
CA ALA A 133 -7.63 2.72 8.40
C ALA A 133 -6.39 1.82 8.30
N ILE A 134 -5.71 1.83 7.15
CA ILE A 134 -4.46 1.07 6.96
C ILE A 134 -3.38 1.55 7.94
N ARG A 135 -3.24 2.86 8.15
CA ARG A 135 -2.26 3.40 9.09
C ARG A 135 -2.52 2.96 10.52
N GLY A 136 -3.77 3.00 10.99
CA GLY A 136 -4.11 2.49 12.32
C GLY A 136 -3.66 1.04 12.51
N VAL A 137 -3.87 0.20 11.49
CA VAL A 137 -3.38 -1.19 11.51
C VAL A 137 -1.86 -1.27 11.56
N LEU A 138 -1.14 -0.46 10.77
CA LEU A 138 0.34 -0.47 10.75
C LEU A 138 0.98 0.09 12.02
N SER A 139 0.34 1.08 12.65
CA SER A 139 0.80 1.70 13.90
C SER A 139 0.42 0.88 15.14
N GLY A 140 -0.43 -0.15 15.01
CA GLY A 140 -0.88 -1.00 16.11
C GLY A 140 -1.94 -0.33 17.00
N GLU A 141 -2.75 0.57 16.43
CA GLU A 141 -3.87 1.25 17.10
C GLU A 141 -5.16 0.41 17.11
#